data_AF-A0A2D9RYL2-F1
#
_entry.id   AF-A0A2D9RYL2-F1
#
_cell.length_a   1.000
_cell.length_b   1.000
_cell.length_c   1.000
_cell.angle_alpha   90.00
_cell.angle_beta   90.00
_cell.angle_gamma   90.00
#
_symmetry.space_group_name_H-M   'P 1'
#
loop_
_entity.id
_entity.type
_entity.pdbx_description
1 polymer ?
#
loop_
_entity_poly.entity_id
_entity_poly.type
_entity_poly.pdbx_seq_one_letter_code
_entity_poly.pdbx_strand_id
1 'polypeptide(L)'
;MKASSIIAITTLSASMFSLSAAADTPDWRYVEGGYLSYDGDGGFDPDGLQVNGKYLLDPNFYVNGEFGWAETGNIDFTTLTLGGGYRLALNSTTDAYVGANFERIDADFYDDNGYSLNTGVRSMLTPELEVNGELGYLDLDDGDITLKAGAYYYFNPQFAVGANYEFMGDADVFRLSARYAF
;
A
#
# COMPACT_ATOMS: atom_id res chain seq x y z
N MET A 1 33.76 26.64 26.91
CA MET A 1 33.65 25.25 26.44
C MET A 1 32.17 24.92 26.35
N LYS A 2 31.71 24.51 25.17
CA LYS A 2 30.31 24.51 24.75
C LYS A 2 29.58 23.32 25.39
N ALA A 3 28.44 23.58 26.02
CA ALA A 3 27.49 22.56 26.46
C ALA A 3 26.59 22.20 25.27
N SER A 4 26.53 20.91 24.92
CA SER A 4 25.63 20.39 23.90
C SER A 4 24.24 20.21 24.50
N SER A 5 23.25 20.90 23.94
CA SER A 5 21.83 20.71 24.28
C SER A 5 21.28 19.53 23.49
N ILE A 6 20.81 18.50 24.20
CA ILE A 6 20.00 17.40 23.65
C ILE A 6 18.55 17.90 23.63
N ILE A 7 17.96 18.00 22.44
CA ILE A 7 16.53 18.24 22.26
C ILE A 7 15.86 16.88 22.18
N ALA A 8 15.16 16.49 23.24
CA ALA A 8 14.24 15.37 23.24
C ALA A 8 12.92 15.83 22.61
N ILE A 9 12.55 15.24 21.47
CA ILE A 9 11.22 15.44 20.87
C ILE A 9 10.33 14.30 21.36
N THR A 10 9.50 14.63 22.36
CA THR A 10 8.36 13.82 22.78
C THR A 10 7.13 14.48 22.19
N THR A 11 6.56 13.90 21.13
CA THR A 11 5.25 14.30 20.61
C THR A 11 4.28 13.15 20.74
N LEU A 12 3.37 13.36 21.69
CA LEU A 12 2.12 12.65 21.94
C LEU A 12 1.16 12.88 20.77
N SER A 13 0.69 11.82 20.12
CA SER A 13 -0.47 11.87 19.24
C SER A 13 -1.61 11.07 19.87
N ALA A 14 -2.71 11.79 20.11
CA ALA A 14 -3.88 11.32 20.80
C ALA A 14 -4.56 10.16 20.05
N SER A 15 -4.82 9.09 20.79
CA SER A 15 -5.67 7.97 20.40
C SER A 15 -7.10 8.44 20.11
N MET A 16 -7.42 8.70 18.85
CA MET A 16 -8.80 8.72 18.38
C MET A 16 -9.21 7.29 18.06
N PHE A 17 -9.65 6.54 19.07
CA PHE A 17 -10.37 5.30 18.82
C PHE A 17 -11.81 5.65 18.43
N SER A 18 -12.03 5.89 17.14
CA SER A 18 -13.36 5.81 16.56
C SER A 18 -13.79 4.35 16.65
N LEU A 19 -14.90 4.07 17.34
CA LEU A 19 -15.57 2.78 17.18
C LEU A 19 -16.14 2.77 15.75
N SER A 20 -15.46 2.11 14.81
CA SER A 20 -16.03 1.91 13.47
C SER A 20 -17.22 0.97 13.63
N ALA A 21 -18.41 1.47 13.26
CA ALA A 21 -19.51 0.59 12.91
C ALA A 21 -19.00 -0.34 11.80
N ALA A 22 -19.32 -1.64 11.85
CA ALA A 22 -18.99 -2.56 10.76
C ALA A 22 -19.49 -1.92 9.45
N ALA A 23 -18.54 -1.48 8.63
CA ALA A 23 -18.88 -0.79 7.39
C ALA A 23 -19.22 -1.87 6.37
N ASP A 24 -20.42 -1.78 5.80
CA ASP A 24 -20.79 -2.62 4.65
C ASP A 24 -19.91 -2.31 3.42
N THR A 25 -19.18 -1.19 3.45
CA THR A 25 -18.28 -0.67 2.39
C THR A 25 -16.80 -0.76 2.83
N PRO A 26 -15.83 -0.90 1.90
CA PRO A 26 -14.42 -0.96 2.25
C PRO A 26 -13.93 0.27 3.01
N ASP A 27 -13.07 0.07 4.02
CA ASP A 27 -12.46 1.17 4.75
C ASP A 27 -11.28 1.79 3.97
N TRP A 28 -11.19 3.12 3.94
CA TRP A 28 -10.17 3.89 3.22
C TRP A 28 -9.20 4.63 4.16
N ARG A 29 -9.30 4.38 5.45
CA ARG A 29 -8.48 4.92 6.51
C ARG A 29 -7.82 3.75 7.21
N TYR A 30 -6.64 3.42 6.75
CA TYR A 30 -5.91 2.30 7.30
C TYR A 30 -4.41 2.48 7.19
N VAL A 31 -3.72 1.77 8.06
CA VAL A 31 -2.30 1.49 7.94
C VAL A 31 -2.12 -0.02 7.88
N GLU A 32 -1.12 -0.47 7.14
CA GLU A 32 -0.88 -1.87 6.88
C GLU A 32 0.62 -2.11 6.85
N GLY A 33 1.04 -3.21 7.46
CA GLY A 33 2.44 -3.65 7.47
C GLY A 33 2.51 -5.12 7.11
N GLY A 34 3.54 -5.52 6.39
CA GLY A 34 3.61 -6.87 5.86
C GLY A 34 4.95 -7.29 5.29
N TYR A 35 4.96 -8.50 4.78
CA TYR A 35 6.04 -9.08 4.01
C TYR A 35 5.68 -9.01 2.52
N LEU A 36 6.69 -8.77 1.68
CA LEU A 36 6.59 -8.86 0.23
C LEU A 36 7.70 -9.77 -0.31
N SER A 37 7.45 -10.38 -1.45
CA SER A 37 8.42 -11.16 -2.21
C SER A 37 8.16 -10.90 -3.69
N TYR A 38 9.21 -10.53 -4.38
CA TYR A 38 9.25 -10.42 -5.84
C TYR A 38 9.76 -11.76 -6.40
N ASP A 39 9.17 -12.19 -7.50
CA ASP A 39 9.61 -13.30 -8.33
C ASP A 39 9.94 -12.70 -9.70
N GLY A 40 11.23 -12.57 -9.99
CA GLY A 40 11.75 -11.80 -11.12
C GLY A 40 12.59 -12.66 -12.06
N ASP A 41 12.61 -12.29 -13.33
CA ASP A 41 13.40 -13.01 -14.32
C ASP A 41 14.90 -13.08 -13.96
N GLY A 42 15.51 -14.23 -14.24
CA GLY A 42 16.94 -14.45 -14.02
C GLY A 42 17.34 -14.74 -12.57
N GLY A 43 16.38 -15.02 -11.68
CA GLY A 43 16.62 -15.33 -10.26
C GLY A 43 16.86 -14.10 -9.41
N PHE A 44 16.35 -12.94 -9.86
CA PHE A 44 16.29 -11.73 -9.06
C PHE A 44 14.99 -11.74 -8.26
N ASP A 45 15.03 -12.43 -7.10
CA ASP A 45 13.84 -12.68 -6.28
C ASP A 45 13.94 -11.99 -4.92
N PRO A 46 13.91 -10.65 -4.87
CA PRO A 46 14.05 -9.95 -3.62
C PRO A 46 12.83 -10.02 -2.73
N ASP A 47 13.07 -9.99 -1.44
CA ASP A 47 12.02 -10.08 -0.45
C ASP A 47 12.30 -9.24 0.79
N GLY A 48 11.25 -8.92 1.53
CA GLY A 48 11.40 -8.09 2.72
C GLY A 48 10.09 -7.53 3.25
N LEU A 49 10.15 -6.34 3.81
CA LEU A 49 9.05 -5.74 4.56
C LEU A 49 8.48 -4.52 3.84
N GLN A 50 7.19 -4.28 4.04
CA GLN A 50 6.54 -3.05 3.61
C GLN A 50 5.64 -2.47 4.69
N VAL A 51 5.42 -1.16 4.57
CA VAL A 51 4.36 -0.43 5.26
C VAL A 51 3.61 0.39 4.22
N ASN A 52 2.28 0.30 4.20
CA ASN A 52 1.43 1.13 3.36
C ASN A 52 0.29 1.74 4.17
N GLY A 53 -0.33 2.78 3.63
CA GLY A 53 -1.52 3.37 4.23
C GLY A 53 -2.31 4.19 3.23
N LYS A 54 -3.61 4.28 3.50
CA LYS A 54 -4.53 5.20 2.83
C LYS A 54 -5.27 6.02 3.86
N TYR A 55 -5.55 7.26 3.52
CA TYR A 55 -6.36 8.15 4.34
C TYR A 55 -7.39 8.88 3.48
N LEU A 56 -8.67 8.61 3.73
CA LEU A 56 -9.79 9.33 3.12
C LEU A 56 -9.96 10.71 3.78
N LEU A 57 -9.60 11.76 3.06
CA LEU A 57 -9.62 13.16 3.50
C LEU A 57 -11.04 13.74 3.49
N ASP A 58 -11.78 13.46 2.43
CA ASP A 58 -13.16 13.84 2.14
C ASP A 58 -13.87 12.57 1.62
N PRO A 59 -15.20 12.41 1.67
CA PRO A 59 -15.95 11.30 1.08
C PRO A 59 -15.43 10.66 -0.20
N ASN A 60 -14.74 11.42 -1.07
CA ASN A 60 -14.17 10.94 -2.30
C ASN A 60 -12.64 11.06 -2.44
N PHE A 61 -11.97 12.01 -1.79
CA PHE A 61 -10.53 12.20 -1.99
C PHE A 61 -9.72 11.43 -0.95
N TYR A 62 -8.75 10.63 -1.41
CA TYR A 62 -7.82 9.95 -0.55
C TYR A 62 -6.37 10.33 -0.88
N VAL A 63 -5.51 10.19 0.12
CA VAL A 63 -4.06 10.17 -0.03
C VAL A 63 -3.54 8.80 0.35
N ASN A 64 -2.41 8.40 -0.23
CA ASN A 64 -1.77 7.12 0.04
C ASN A 64 -0.26 7.25 0.10
N GLY A 65 0.36 6.30 0.79
CA GLY A 65 1.79 6.11 0.77
C GLY A 65 2.14 4.65 1.00
N GLU A 66 3.23 4.20 0.37
CA GLU A 66 3.84 2.90 0.57
C GLU A 66 5.35 3.06 0.66
N PHE A 67 5.95 2.29 1.56
CA PHE A 67 7.39 2.18 1.71
C PHE A 67 7.75 0.71 1.82
N GLY A 68 8.71 0.25 1.01
CA GLY A 68 9.24 -1.11 1.03
C GLY A 68 10.74 -1.14 1.30
N TRP A 69 11.20 -2.18 1.99
CA TRP A 69 12.59 -2.57 2.14
C TRP A 69 12.70 -4.03 1.73
N ALA A 70 13.53 -4.33 0.72
CA ALA A 70 13.75 -5.68 0.27
C ALA A 70 15.22 -5.92 -0.05
N GLU A 71 15.64 -7.18 0.01
CA GLU A 71 17.00 -7.60 -0.24
C GLU A 71 17.03 -8.82 -1.16
N THR A 72 18.09 -8.95 -1.97
CA THR A 72 18.43 -10.19 -2.67
C THR A 72 19.93 -10.40 -2.71
N GLY A 73 20.40 -11.47 -2.09
CA GLY A 73 21.83 -11.74 -1.93
C GLY A 73 22.53 -10.68 -1.08
N ASN A 74 23.30 -9.79 -1.72
CA ASN A 74 24.00 -8.67 -1.08
C ASN A 74 23.49 -7.31 -1.57
N ILE A 75 22.36 -7.28 -2.29
CA ILE A 75 21.78 -6.06 -2.84
C ILE A 75 20.58 -5.71 -2.00
N ASP A 76 20.62 -4.52 -1.41
CA ASP A 76 19.48 -3.92 -0.72
C ASP A 76 18.80 -2.94 -1.66
N PHE A 77 17.46 -2.86 -1.61
CA PHE A 77 16.74 -1.75 -2.22
C PHE A 77 15.50 -1.35 -1.43
N THR A 78 15.12 -0.09 -1.66
CA THR A 78 13.95 0.53 -1.05
C THR A 78 13.02 1.08 -2.11
N THR A 79 11.72 1.02 -1.83
CA THR A 79 10.68 1.59 -2.68
C THR A 79 9.89 2.64 -1.92
N LEU A 80 9.47 3.68 -2.62
CA LEU A 80 8.61 4.73 -2.09
C LEU A 80 7.53 5.07 -3.10
N THR A 81 6.27 4.93 -2.67
CA THR A 81 5.10 5.42 -3.40
C THR A 81 4.44 6.50 -2.58
N LEU A 82 4.14 7.65 -3.18
CA LEU A 82 3.37 8.72 -2.56
C LEU A 82 2.36 9.28 -3.54
N GLY A 83 1.09 9.34 -3.15
CA GLY A 83 0.07 9.78 -4.07
C GLY A 83 -1.29 10.01 -3.44
N GLY A 84 -2.29 9.99 -4.31
CA GLY A 84 -3.67 10.10 -3.93
C GLY A 84 -4.60 9.86 -5.11
N GLY A 85 -5.88 9.97 -4.84
CA GLY A 85 -6.87 9.67 -5.86
C GLY A 85 -8.29 9.99 -5.46
N TYR A 86 -9.21 9.51 -6.29
CA TYR A 86 -10.63 9.72 -6.17
C TYR A 86 -11.34 8.38 -6.04
N ARG A 87 -12.08 8.23 -4.95
CA ARG A 87 -12.98 7.12 -4.62
C ARG A 87 -14.37 7.41 -5.16
N LEU A 88 -14.95 6.41 -5.81
CA LEU A 88 -16.30 6.39 -6.36
C LEU A 88 -17.10 5.30 -5.63
N ALA A 89 -18.03 5.69 -4.75
CA ALA A 89 -18.94 4.73 -4.12
C ALA A 89 -19.94 4.22 -5.18
N LEU A 90 -19.77 2.98 -5.65
CA LEU A 90 -20.63 2.41 -6.69
C LEU A 90 -21.95 1.89 -6.10
N ASN A 91 -21.88 1.28 -4.92
CA ASN A 91 -23.02 0.82 -4.14
C ASN A 91 -22.66 0.74 -2.65
N SER A 92 -23.51 0.13 -1.82
CA SER A 92 -23.28 0.03 -0.37
C SER A 92 -22.10 -0.84 0.03
N THR A 93 -21.61 -1.72 -0.84
CA THR A 93 -20.51 -2.65 -0.54
C THR A 93 -19.30 -2.52 -1.45
N THR A 94 -19.38 -1.72 -2.51
CA THR A 94 -18.38 -1.67 -3.56
C THR A 94 -18.00 -0.24 -3.88
N ASP A 95 -16.70 0.01 -3.86
CA ASP A 95 -16.08 1.25 -4.29
C ASP A 95 -15.19 0.99 -5.50
N ALA A 96 -15.21 1.91 -6.46
CA ALA A 96 -14.16 2.04 -7.47
C ALA A 96 -13.24 3.20 -7.10
N TYR A 97 -12.08 3.25 -7.72
CA TYR A 97 -11.16 4.37 -7.56
C TYR A 97 -10.24 4.55 -8.75
N VAL A 98 -9.70 5.76 -8.85
CA VAL A 98 -8.58 6.10 -9.71
C VAL A 98 -7.54 6.85 -8.88
N GLY A 99 -6.26 6.63 -9.14
CA GLY A 99 -5.16 7.24 -8.41
C GLY A 99 -3.97 7.57 -9.29
N ALA A 100 -3.14 8.48 -8.80
CA ALA A 100 -1.87 8.84 -9.39
C ALA A 100 -0.82 8.99 -8.28
N ASN A 101 0.39 8.50 -8.54
CA ASN A 101 1.46 8.46 -7.55
C ASN A 101 2.79 8.88 -8.14
N PHE A 102 3.62 9.45 -7.28
CA PHE A 102 5.05 9.54 -7.45
C PHE A 102 5.68 8.23 -6.95
N GLU A 103 6.62 7.71 -7.72
CA GLU A 103 7.30 6.44 -7.46
C GLU A 103 8.81 6.68 -7.39
N ARG A 104 9.48 5.95 -6.49
CA ARG A 104 10.94 5.91 -6.42
C ARG A 104 11.40 4.53 -6.02
N ILE A 105 12.48 4.09 -6.65
CA ILE A 105 13.26 2.92 -6.27
C ILE A 105 14.70 3.36 -6.05
N ASP A 106 15.32 2.81 -5.01
CA ASP A 106 16.69 3.14 -4.62
C ASP A 106 17.39 1.84 -4.23
N ALA A 107 18.36 1.42 -5.05
CA ALA A 107 19.17 0.22 -4.90
C ALA A 107 20.67 0.59 -5.02
N ASP A 108 21.55 -0.26 -4.49
CA ASP A 108 23.00 -0.02 -4.45
C ASP A 108 23.65 0.42 -5.78
N PHE A 109 23.13 -0.04 -6.91
CA PHE A 109 23.66 0.24 -8.25
C PHE A 109 22.62 0.85 -9.21
N TYR A 110 21.42 1.15 -8.73
CA TYR A 110 20.31 1.64 -9.54
C TYR A 110 19.38 2.50 -8.70
N ASP A 111 19.22 3.76 -9.07
CA ASP A 111 18.25 4.68 -8.51
C ASP A 111 17.38 5.24 -9.62
N ASP A 112 16.06 5.22 -9.41
CA ASP A 112 15.13 5.78 -10.38
C ASP A 112 13.87 6.35 -9.73
N ASN A 113 13.23 7.25 -10.45
CA ASN A 113 12.02 7.90 -10.00
C ASN A 113 11.07 8.14 -11.17
N GLY A 114 9.78 7.99 -10.89
CA GLY A 114 8.79 8.08 -11.92
C GLY A 114 7.39 8.26 -11.37
N TYR A 115 6.43 7.69 -12.07
CA TYR A 115 5.02 7.84 -11.73
C TYR A 115 4.24 6.57 -11.98
N SER A 116 3.13 6.43 -11.27
CA SER A 116 2.15 5.41 -11.58
C SER A 116 0.74 5.99 -11.66
N LEU A 117 -0.08 5.37 -12.49
CA LEU A 117 -1.52 5.59 -12.54
C LEU A 117 -2.19 4.27 -12.23
N ASN A 118 -3.22 4.29 -11.38
CA ASN A 118 -3.97 3.08 -11.06
C ASN A 118 -5.48 3.33 -11.07
N THR A 119 -6.22 2.27 -11.39
CA THR A 119 -7.67 2.23 -11.25
C THR A 119 -8.07 0.85 -10.74
N GLY A 120 -9.04 0.80 -9.84
CA GLY A 120 -9.41 -0.47 -9.24
C GLY A 120 -10.79 -0.47 -8.61
N VAL A 121 -11.14 -1.63 -8.07
CA VAL A 121 -12.37 -1.87 -7.34
C VAL A 121 -12.04 -2.58 -6.03
N ARG A 122 -12.76 -2.20 -4.97
CA ARG A 122 -12.74 -2.86 -3.67
C ARG A 122 -14.18 -3.19 -3.30
N SER A 123 -14.43 -4.41 -2.84
CA SER A 123 -15.78 -4.86 -2.52
C SER A 123 -15.78 -5.72 -1.26
N MET A 124 -16.71 -5.42 -0.34
CA MET A 124 -17.04 -6.31 0.77
C MET A 124 -17.97 -7.41 0.25
N LEU A 125 -17.46 -8.64 0.14
CA LEU A 125 -18.27 -9.82 -0.22
C LEU A 125 -19.09 -10.32 0.96
N THR A 126 -18.52 -10.22 2.15
CA THR A 126 -19.20 -10.37 3.45
C THR A 126 -18.68 -9.26 4.37
N PRO A 127 -19.30 -9.01 5.55
CA PRO A 127 -18.78 -8.05 6.52
C PRO A 127 -17.32 -8.32 6.97
N GLU A 128 -16.85 -9.57 6.81
CA GLU A 128 -15.52 -10.01 7.19
C GLU A 128 -14.55 -10.16 6.00
N LEU A 129 -15.04 -10.18 4.75
CA LEU A 129 -14.23 -10.48 3.58
C LEU A 129 -14.30 -9.35 2.56
N GLU A 130 -13.19 -8.62 2.43
CA GLU A 130 -12.96 -7.65 1.36
C GLU A 130 -12.14 -8.30 0.24
N VAL A 131 -12.49 -8.04 -1.01
CA VAL A 131 -11.68 -8.38 -2.19
C VAL A 131 -11.36 -7.12 -2.97
N ASN A 132 -10.21 -7.13 -3.66
CA ASN A 132 -9.78 -6.02 -4.49
C ASN A 132 -9.17 -6.50 -5.81
N GLY A 133 -9.31 -5.65 -6.82
CA GLY A 133 -8.65 -5.79 -8.12
C GLY A 133 -8.25 -4.42 -8.64
N GLU A 134 -7.07 -4.31 -9.23
CA GLU A 134 -6.47 -3.06 -9.70
C GLU A 134 -5.73 -3.29 -11.02
N LEU A 135 -5.88 -2.34 -11.93
CA LEU A 135 -5.08 -2.19 -13.14
C LEU A 135 -4.22 -0.95 -12.97
N GLY A 136 -2.93 -1.09 -13.19
CA GLY A 136 -1.94 -0.03 -13.07
C GLY A 136 -1.14 0.19 -14.35
N TYR A 137 -0.53 1.35 -14.42
CA TYR A 137 0.59 1.67 -15.30
C TYR A 137 1.69 2.26 -14.42
N LEU A 138 2.88 1.68 -14.44
CA LEU A 138 4.06 2.10 -13.69
C LEU A 138 5.15 2.48 -14.68
N ASP A 139 5.78 3.63 -14.48
CA ASP A 139 6.82 4.15 -15.35
C ASP A 139 7.93 4.67 -14.43
N LEU A 140 9.00 3.87 -14.28
CA LEU A 140 10.22 4.22 -13.56
C LEU A 140 11.36 4.45 -14.57
N ASP A 141 11.57 3.53 -15.50
CA ASP A 141 12.46 3.68 -16.67
C ASP A 141 11.67 3.39 -17.96
N ASP A 142 11.27 2.13 -18.13
CA ASP A 142 10.31 1.69 -19.14
C ASP A 142 8.92 1.48 -18.50
N GLY A 143 7.87 1.79 -19.26
CA GLY A 143 6.50 1.77 -18.77
C GLY A 143 5.86 0.38 -18.83
N ASP A 144 5.38 -0.11 -17.69
CA ASP A 144 4.75 -1.42 -17.53
C ASP A 144 3.28 -1.33 -17.09
N ILE A 145 2.48 -2.26 -17.60
CA ILE A 145 1.11 -2.47 -17.12
C ILE A 145 1.15 -3.44 -15.95
N THR A 146 0.50 -3.06 -14.85
CA THR A 146 0.39 -3.91 -13.66
C THR A 146 -1.04 -4.41 -13.45
N LEU A 147 -1.16 -5.63 -12.92
CA LEU A 147 -2.45 -6.22 -12.56
C LEU A 147 -2.37 -6.76 -11.13
N LYS A 148 -3.11 -6.16 -10.21
CA LYS A 148 -3.16 -6.62 -8.82
C LYS A 148 -4.51 -7.19 -8.46
N ALA A 149 -4.51 -8.28 -7.70
CA ALA A 149 -5.69 -8.83 -7.06
C ALA A 149 -5.36 -9.24 -5.62
N GLY A 150 -6.35 -9.14 -4.73
CA GLY A 150 -6.13 -9.56 -3.35
C GLY A 150 -7.40 -9.65 -2.52
N ALA A 151 -7.23 -10.11 -1.30
CA ALA A 151 -8.31 -10.25 -0.33
C ALA A 151 -7.82 -9.91 1.07
N TYR A 152 -8.75 -9.42 1.90
CA TYR A 152 -8.55 -9.13 3.31
C TYR A 152 -9.65 -9.78 4.14
N TYR A 153 -9.24 -10.49 5.18
CA TYR A 153 -10.15 -11.09 6.16
C TYR A 153 -10.09 -10.29 7.47
N TYR A 154 -11.21 -9.68 7.83
CA TYR A 154 -11.40 -8.88 9.03
C TYR A 154 -11.82 -9.77 10.20
N PHE A 155 -11.00 -9.80 11.26
CA PHE A 155 -11.37 -10.46 12.52
C PHE A 155 -12.36 -9.61 13.34
N ASN A 156 -12.33 -8.30 13.09
CA ASN A 156 -13.23 -7.29 13.60
C ASN A 156 -13.13 -6.06 12.66
N PRO A 157 -13.99 -5.04 12.82
CA PRO A 157 -13.99 -3.87 11.92
C PRO A 157 -12.67 -3.09 11.81
N GLN A 158 -11.70 -3.32 12.70
CA GLN A 158 -10.44 -2.58 12.75
C GLN A 158 -9.24 -3.43 12.32
N PHE A 159 -9.28 -4.75 12.43
CA PHE A 159 -8.11 -5.60 12.20
C PHE A 159 -8.39 -6.65 11.12
N ALA A 160 -7.51 -6.70 10.12
CA ALA A 160 -7.55 -7.70 9.07
C ALA A 160 -6.16 -8.28 8.77
N VAL A 161 -6.15 -9.47 8.17
CA VAL A 161 -4.99 -9.99 7.42
C VAL A 161 -5.31 -10.02 5.95
N GLY A 162 -4.30 -9.77 5.11
CA GLY A 162 -4.46 -9.71 3.67
C GLY A 162 -3.41 -10.51 2.93
N ALA A 163 -3.80 -10.91 1.71
CA ALA A 163 -2.91 -11.44 0.71
C ALA A 163 -3.18 -10.73 -0.61
N ASN A 164 -2.13 -10.29 -1.30
CA ASN A 164 -2.24 -9.68 -2.64
C ASN A 164 -1.19 -10.30 -3.56
N TYR A 165 -1.54 -10.38 -4.83
CA TYR A 165 -0.67 -10.78 -5.91
C TYR A 165 -0.73 -9.71 -6.99
N GLU A 166 0.43 -9.30 -7.49
CA GLU A 166 0.57 -8.29 -8.52
C GLU A 166 1.47 -8.78 -9.64
N PHE A 167 0.97 -8.76 -10.87
CA PHE A 167 1.76 -8.99 -12.07
C PHE A 167 2.32 -7.65 -12.55
N MET A 168 3.62 -7.60 -12.86
CA MET A 168 4.36 -6.40 -13.28
C MET A 168 5.31 -6.74 -14.44
N GLY A 169 4.77 -6.88 -15.66
CA GLY A 169 5.57 -7.13 -16.87
C GLY A 169 6.39 -8.42 -16.79
N ASP A 170 7.63 -8.28 -16.32
CA ASP A 170 8.65 -9.33 -16.18
C ASP A 170 8.86 -9.81 -14.72
N ALA A 171 8.07 -9.30 -13.77
CA ALA A 171 8.12 -9.72 -12.37
C ALA A 171 6.72 -9.85 -11.75
N ASP A 172 6.60 -10.73 -10.77
CA ASP A 172 5.40 -10.88 -9.96
C ASP A 172 5.69 -10.55 -8.49
N VAL A 173 4.71 -9.98 -7.78
CA VAL A 173 4.85 -9.57 -6.38
C VAL A 173 3.77 -10.23 -5.54
N PHE A 174 4.19 -11.01 -4.56
CA PHE A 174 3.32 -11.55 -3.53
C PHE A 174 3.45 -10.76 -2.23
N ARG A 175 2.33 -10.42 -1.60
CA ARG A 175 2.29 -9.65 -0.35
C ARG A 175 1.40 -10.33 0.68
N LEU A 176 1.90 -10.44 1.91
CA LEU A 176 1.12 -10.84 3.09
C LEU A 176 1.17 -9.72 4.12
N SER A 177 0.02 -9.30 4.62
CA SER A 177 -0.05 -8.12 5.46
C SER A 177 -1.06 -8.20 6.59
N ALA A 178 -0.83 -7.40 7.62
CA ALA A 178 -1.79 -7.11 8.67
C ALA A 178 -2.20 -5.63 8.57
N ARG A 179 -3.51 -5.39 8.64
CA ARG A 179 -4.12 -4.07 8.48
C ARG A 179 -4.80 -3.62 9.76
N TYR A 180 -4.65 -2.33 10.06
CA TYR A 180 -5.43 -1.61 11.05
C TYR A 180 -6.24 -0.48 10.40
N ALA A 181 -7.56 -0.55 10.47
CA ALA A 181 -8.53 0.44 9.96
C ALA A 181 -9.12 1.31 11.09
N PHE A 182 -9.44 2.58 10.81
CA PHE A 182 -9.81 3.59 11.83
C PHE A 182 -10.76 4.71 11.41
#